data_AF-A0A1X7VW89-F1
#
_entry.id   AF-A0A1X7VW89-F1
#
_cell.length_a   1.000
_cell.length_b   1.000
_cell.length_c   1.000
_cell.angle_alpha   90.00
_cell.angle_beta   90.00
_cell.angle_gamma   90.00
#
_symmetry.space_group_name_H-M   'P 1'
#
loop_
_entity.id
_entity.type
_entity.pdbx_description
1 polymer ?
#
loop_
_entity_poly.entity_id
_entity_poly.type
_entity_poly.pdbx_seq_one_letter_code
_entity_poly.pdbx_strand_id
1 'polypeptide(L)'
;MVDGQPLERTRLVEKVRRALSRAGLPAENFAGHSFRIGAATTAAAVGVEDSTIQALGQWKSSAFKFYIRPSTDHLAGVSRSLAQCNV
;
A
#
# COMPACT_ATOMS: atom_id res chain seq x y z
N MET A 1 -8.64 -19.01 -21.00
CA MET A 1 -7.88 -19.36 -19.78
C MET A 1 -7.93 -20.86 -19.76
N VAL A 2 -6.82 -21.53 -20.03
CA VAL A 2 -6.76 -22.97 -19.84
C VAL A 2 -6.42 -23.16 -18.36
N ASP A 3 -7.19 -23.97 -17.66
CA ASP A 3 -6.92 -24.25 -16.26
C ASP A 3 -5.51 -24.81 -16.09
N GLY A 4 -4.78 -24.32 -15.09
CA GLY A 4 -3.41 -24.76 -14.77
C GLY A 4 -2.27 -23.89 -15.33
N GLN A 5 -2.54 -22.87 -16.14
CA GLN A 5 -1.50 -21.93 -16.60
C GLN A 5 -1.34 -20.73 -15.65
N PRO A 6 -0.11 -20.23 -15.41
CA PRO A 6 0.12 -19.03 -14.62
C PRO A 6 -0.64 -17.81 -15.15
N LEU A 7 -1.19 -16.99 -14.25
CA LEU A 7 -1.88 -15.76 -14.64
C LEU A 7 -0.88 -14.70 -15.06
N GLU A 8 -1.02 -14.20 -16.28
CA GLU A 8 -0.21 -13.08 -16.75
C GLU A 8 -0.47 -11.80 -15.94
N ARG A 9 0.61 -11.06 -15.69
CA ARG A 9 0.57 -9.79 -14.97
C ARG A 9 -0.39 -8.79 -15.62
N THR A 10 -0.32 -8.62 -16.93
CA THR A 10 -1.15 -7.67 -17.68
C THR A 10 -2.63 -7.98 -17.49
N ARG A 11 -2.99 -9.26 -17.61
CA ARG A 11 -4.37 -9.70 -17.46
C ARG A 11 -4.90 -9.55 -16.03
N LEU A 12 -4.06 -9.76 -15.01
CA LEU A 12 -4.42 -9.43 -13.63
C LEU A 12 -4.70 -7.94 -13.47
N VAL A 13 -3.79 -7.08 -13.94
CA VAL A 13 -3.93 -5.62 -13.86
C VAL A 13 -5.19 -5.16 -14.60
N GLU A 14 -5.48 -5.70 -15.78
CA GLU A 14 -6.70 -5.40 -16.53
C GLU A 14 -7.97 -5.76 -15.76
N LYS A 15 -8.02 -6.96 -15.15
CA LYS A 15 -9.19 -7.37 -14.35
C LYS A 15 -9.40 -6.43 -13.17
N VAL A 16 -8.31 -6.05 -12.48
CA VAL A 16 -8.37 -5.13 -11.36
C VAL A 16 -8.84 -3.74 -11.82
N ARG A 17 -8.27 -3.22 -12.92
CA ARG A 17 -8.69 -1.93 -13.48
C ARG A 17 -10.16 -1.92 -13.87
N ARG A 18 -10.67 -2.99 -14.50
CA ARG A 18 -12.10 -3.12 -14.80
C ARG A 18 -12.96 -3.07 -13.53
N ALA A 19 -12.53 -3.70 -12.44
CA ALA A 19 -13.25 -3.64 -11.17
C ALA A 19 -13.24 -2.21 -10.59
N LEU A 20 -12.09 -1.53 -10.63
CA LEU A 20 -11.95 -0.14 -10.16
C LEU A 20 -12.80 0.83 -10.99
N SER A 21 -12.82 0.70 -12.33
CA SER A 21 -13.66 1.53 -13.20
C SER A 21 -15.14 1.33 -12.89
N ARG A 22 -15.57 0.10 -12.62
CA ARG A 22 -16.96 -0.20 -12.22
C ARG A 22 -17.33 0.40 -10.86
N ALA A 23 -16.34 0.65 -10.00
CA ALA A 23 -16.50 1.31 -8.71
C ALA A 23 -16.39 2.85 -8.80
N GLY A 24 -16.22 3.42 -10.00
CA GLY A 24 -16.05 4.88 -10.18
C GLY A 24 -14.69 5.42 -9.75
N LEU A 25 -13.68 4.55 -9.61
CA LEU A 25 -12.32 4.94 -9.24
C LEU A 25 -11.44 5.16 -10.48
N PRO A 26 -10.42 6.03 -10.42
CA PRO A 26 -9.53 6.34 -11.54
C PRO A 26 -8.56 5.19 -11.80
N ALA A 27 -9.04 4.15 -12.48
CA ALA A 27 -8.37 2.86 -12.63
C ALA A 27 -7.00 2.95 -13.31
N GLU A 28 -6.80 3.91 -14.20
CA GLU A 28 -5.55 4.20 -14.90
C GLU A 28 -4.38 4.48 -13.95
N ASN A 29 -4.67 5.04 -12.76
CA ASN A 29 -3.66 5.35 -11.74
C ASN A 29 -3.20 4.12 -10.95
N PHE A 30 -3.85 2.97 -11.14
CA PHE A 30 -3.54 1.74 -10.41
C PHE A 30 -2.79 0.74 -11.28
N ALA A 31 -1.73 0.17 -10.71
CA ALA A 31 -1.01 -0.97 -11.22
C ALA A 31 -0.80 -1.99 -10.09
N GLY A 32 -0.36 -3.21 -10.41
CA GLY A 32 -0.12 -4.25 -9.40
C GLY A 32 0.80 -3.79 -8.24
N HIS A 33 1.79 -2.94 -8.54
CA HIS A 33 2.70 -2.40 -7.54
C HIS A 33 2.02 -1.40 -6.57
N SER A 34 0.99 -0.68 -7.04
CA SER A 34 0.23 0.26 -6.23
C SER A 34 -0.40 -0.41 -5.00
N PHE A 35 -0.79 -1.68 -5.10
CA PHE A 35 -1.31 -2.45 -3.97
C PHE A 35 -0.26 -2.72 -2.90
N ARG A 36 1.01 -2.96 -3.28
CA ARG A 36 2.09 -3.14 -2.30
C ARG A 36 2.36 -1.86 -1.53
N ILE A 37 2.38 -0.72 -2.22
CA ILE A 37 2.49 0.61 -1.62
C ILE A 37 1.32 0.87 -0.68
N GLY A 38 0.09 0.65 -1.16
CA GLY A 38 -1.13 0.88 -0.38
C GLY A 38 -1.22 0.00 0.86
N ALA A 39 -0.89 -1.29 0.74
CA ALA A 39 -0.89 -2.23 1.87
C ALA A 39 0.14 -1.84 2.94
N ALA A 40 1.38 -1.55 2.54
CA ALA A 40 2.42 -1.11 3.48
C ALA A 40 2.05 0.20 4.18
N THR A 41 1.55 1.17 3.39
CA THR A 41 1.12 2.47 3.92
C THR A 41 -0.05 2.33 4.89
N THR A 42 -1.05 1.52 4.57
CA THR A 42 -2.24 1.33 5.42
C THR A 42 -1.87 0.61 6.71
N ALA A 43 -1.04 -0.44 6.64
CA ALA A 43 -0.58 -1.16 7.81
C ALA A 43 0.21 -0.25 8.77
N ALA A 44 1.11 0.58 8.23
CA ALA A 44 1.84 1.56 9.03
C ALA A 44 0.90 2.60 9.66
N ALA A 45 -0.09 3.10 8.91
CA ALA A 45 -1.04 4.10 9.39
C ALA A 45 -1.93 3.61 10.55
N VAL A 46 -2.21 2.31 10.64
CA VAL A 46 -2.96 1.71 11.75
C VAL A 46 -2.06 1.19 12.87
N GLY A 47 -0.75 1.48 12.81
CA GLY A 47 0.21 1.14 13.86
C GLY A 47 0.66 -0.32 13.88
N VAL A 48 0.55 -1.05 12.77
CA VAL A 48 1.16 -2.38 12.66
C VAL A 48 2.67 -2.26 12.78
N GLU A 49 3.29 -3.17 13.54
CA GLU A 49 4.73 -3.19 13.74
C GLU A 49 5.48 -3.40 12.41
N ASP A 50 6.60 -2.69 12.24
CA ASP A 50 7.51 -2.78 11.11
C ASP A 50 7.89 -4.24 10.75
N SER A 51 8.15 -5.08 11.75
CA SER A 51 8.52 -6.51 11.55
C SER A 51 7.38 -7.32 10.93
N THR A 52 6.14 -7.02 11.31
CA THR A 52 4.94 -7.67 10.78
C THR A 52 4.66 -7.20 9.35
N ILE A 53 4.79 -5.89 9.07
CA ILE A 53 4.66 -5.35 7.69
C ILE A 53 5.71 -5.99 6.78
N GLN A 54 6.95 -6.10 7.27
CA GLN A 54 8.05 -6.72 6.55
C GLN A 54 7.75 -8.18 6.21
N ALA A 55 7.27 -8.97 7.19
CA ALA A 55 6.89 -10.36 7.01
C ALA A 55 5.72 -10.53 6.02
N LEU A 56 4.66 -9.72 6.16
CA LEU A 56 3.48 -9.78 5.29
C LEU A 56 3.80 -9.53 3.82
N GLY A 57 4.68 -8.57 3.53
CA GLY A 57 5.11 -8.33 2.15
C GLY A 57 6.35 -9.10 1.72
N GLN A 58 6.86 -10.02 2.54
CA GLN A 58 8.03 -10.86 2.24
C GLN A 58 9.28 -10.04 1.88
N TRP A 59 9.48 -8.89 2.54
CA TRP A 59 10.68 -8.08 2.35
C TRP A 59 11.82 -8.61 3.20
N LYS A 60 12.97 -8.88 2.59
CA LYS A 60 14.17 -9.34 3.31
C LYS A 60 14.93 -8.21 4.02
N SER A 61 14.62 -6.96 3.70
CA SER A 61 15.26 -5.78 4.26
C SER A 61 14.22 -4.69 4.57
N SER A 62 14.69 -3.58 5.13
CA SER A 62 13.89 -2.37 5.38
C SER A 62 13.40 -1.65 4.12
N ALA A 63 13.56 -2.23 2.93
CA ALA A 63 13.10 -1.66 1.66
C ALA A 63 11.59 -1.36 1.63
N PHE A 64 10.78 -2.04 2.45
CA PHE A 64 9.35 -1.75 2.59
C PHE A 64 9.07 -0.33 3.09
N LYS A 65 10.01 0.30 3.81
CA LYS A 65 9.85 1.67 4.32
C LYS A 65 9.69 2.69 3.20
N PHE A 66 10.32 2.47 2.04
CA PHE A 66 10.14 3.31 0.85
C PHE A 66 8.75 3.19 0.21
N TYR A 67 7.98 2.18 0.59
CA TYR A 67 6.61 1.96 0.12
C TYR A 67 5.59 2.64 1.02
N ILE A 68 5.97 3.04 2.24
CA ILE A 68 5.10 3.73 3.18
C ILE A 68 5.03 5.20 2.77
N ARG A 69 3.82 5.68 2.45
CA ARG A 69 3.55 7.08 2.06
C ARG A 69 2.58 7.70 3.07
N PRO A 70 3.06 8.24 4.20
CA PRO A 70 2.20 8.88 5.19
C PRO A 70 1.41 10.02 4.56
N SER A 71 0.14 10.16 4.94
CA SER A 71 -0.66 11.32 4.52
C SER A 71 -0.16 12.59 5.21
N THR A 72 -0.31 13.74 4.55
CA THR A 72 0.03 15.04 5.13
C THR A 72 -0.73 15.29 6.42
N ASP A 73 -1.99 14.86 6.51
CA ASP A 73 -2.81 14.97 7.73
C ASP A 73 -2.22 14.16 8.89
N HIS A 74 -1.74 12.95 8.62
CA HIS A 74 -1.08 12.13 9.64
C HIS A 74 0.20 12.83 10.12
N LEU A 75 1.03 13.35 9.23
CA LEU A 75 2.25 14.07 9.59
C LEU A 75 1.94 15.34 10.40
N ALA A 76 0.91 16.09 10.01
CA ALA A 76 0.46 17.26 10.74
C ALA A 76 -0.06 16.91 12.15
N GLY A 77 -0.77 15.77 12.28
CA GLY A 77 -1.18 15.24 13.58
C GLY A 77 0.00 14.93 14.48
N VAL A 78 1.00 14.20 13.97
CA VAL A 78 2.23 13.88 14.70
C VAL A 78 2.98 15.15 15.11
N SER A 79 3.11 16.13 14.20
CA SER A 79 3.77 17.41 14.49
C SER A 79 3.08 18.16 15.64
N ARG A 80 1.74 18.20 15.67
CA ARG A 80 0.99 18.80 16.79
C ARG A 80 1.22 18.07 18.11
N SER A 81 1.19 16.75 18.11
CA SER A 81 1.44 15.96 19.32
C SER A 81 2.84 16.20 19.88
N LEU A 82 3.85 16.28 19.01
CA LEU A 82 5.22 16.58 19.41
C LEU A 82 5.36 18.00 19.98
N ALA A 83 4.68 18.99 19.40
CA ALA A 83 4.69 20.36 19.91
C ALA A 83 4.02 20.52 21.27
N GLN A 84 3.13 19.59 21.65
CA GLN A 84 2.41 19.60 22.92
C GLN A 84 3.12 18.78 24.02
N CYS A 85 4.00 17.86 23.63
CA CYS A 85 4.90 17.19 24.57
C CYS A 85 6.01 18.18 25.00
N ASN A 86 5.73 18.97 26.04
CA ASN A 86 6.78 19.64 26.80
C ASN A 86 7.63 18.56 27.48
N VAL A 87 8.87 18.37 27.00
CA VAL A 87 9.91 17.59 27.68
C VAL A 87 10.52 18.44 28.79
#